data_AF-A0A4Y2MXK4-F1
#
_entry.id   AF-A0A4Y2MXK4-F1
#
_cell.length_a   1.000
_cell.length_b   1.000
_cell.length_c   1.000
_cell.angle_alpha   90.00
_cell.angle_beta   90.00
_cell.angle_gamma   90.00
#
_symmetry.space_group_name_H-M   'P 1'
#
loop_
_entity.id
_entity.type
_entity.pdbx_description
1 polymer ?
#
loop_
_entity_poly.entity_id
_entity_poly.type
_entity_poly.pdbx_seq_one_letter_code
_entity_poly.pdbx_strand_id
1 'polypeptide(L)'
;MAQRGQDRRVEETEEQRNSRLSDMAQRGQERRAEETEEQRNSRLAVMAQRGQRRRAEETEEQRNSRLAIMSQRGQERRAEGTDEQRNSRLSAMLQHAREGRLNIIEGQNHHQIQTFYAARTVLN
;
A
#
# COMPACT_ATOMS: atom_id res chain seq x y z
N MET A 1 24.40 9.06 27.84
CA MET A 1 23.01 8.62 28.08
C MET A 1 22.55 7.49 27.16
N ALA A 2 22.94 7.48 25.87
CA ALA A 2 22.59 6.40 24.94
C ALA A 2 23.17 5.02 25.33
N GLN A 3 24.44 4.96 25.76
CA GLN A 3 25.11 3.71 26.16
C GLN A 3 24.40 3.01 27.34
N ARG A 4 24.11 3.77 28.41
CA ARG A 4 23.39 3.30 29.62
C ARG A 4 21.97 2.76 29.37
N GLY A 5 21.37 3.08 28.22
CA GLY A 5 20.08 2.57 27.78
C GLY A 5 20.19 1.32 26.90
N GLN A 6 21.33 1.11 26.24
CA GLN A 6 21.65 -0.12 25.52
C GLN A 6 22.09 -1.20 26.50
N ASP A 7 22.95 -0.86 27.46
CA ASP A 7 23.47 -1.81 28.47
C ASP A 7 22.32 -2.41 29.30
N ARG A 8 21.36 -1.58 29.75
CA ARG A 8 20.14 -2.04 30.43
C ARG A 8 19.23 -2.94 29.58
N ARG A 9 19.25 -2.82 28.24
CA ARG A 9 18.46 -3.68 27.35
C ARG A 9 19.13 -5.04 27.11
N VAL A 10 20.43 -5.13 27.30
CA VAL A 10 21.19 -6.39 27.19
C VAL A 10 21.00 -7.23 28.45
N GLU A 11 20.83 -6.60 29.61
CA GLU A 11 20.61 -7.24 30.90
C GLU A 11 19.14 -7.60 31.21
N GLU A 12 18.19 -7.18 30.37
CA GLU A 12 16.77 -7.46 30.54
C GLU A 12 16.45 -8.95 30.39
N THR A 13 15.64 -9.49 31.30
CA THR A 13 15.01 -10.81 31.10
C THR A 13 13.97 -10.75 29.98
N GLU A 14 13.59 -11.90 29.42
CA GLU A 14 12.55 -11.95 28.39
C GLU A 14 11.22 -11.37 28.87
N GLU A 15 10.84 -11.63 30.12
CA GLU A 15 9.61 -11.08 30.72
C GLU A 15 9.66 -9.55 30.83
N GLN A 16 10.79 -9.00 31.30
CA GLN A 16 10.99 -7.56 31.39
C GLN A 16 10.98 -6.89 30.02
N ARG A 17 11.63 -7.52 29.03
CA ARG A 17 11.61 -7.06 27.64
C ARG A 17 10.20 -7.08 27.06
N ASN A 18 9.45 -8.15 27.28
CA ASN A 18 8.09 -8.31 26.79
C ASN A 18 7.14 -7.29 27.42
N SER A 19 7.21 -7.08 28.74
CA SER A 19 6.47 -6.04 29.44
C SER A 19 6.79 -4.65 28.88
N ARG A 20 8.09 -4.31 28.72
CA ARG A 20 8.50 -3.02 28.15
C ARG A 20 8.01 -2.83 26.71
N LEU A 21 8.07 -3.87 25.87
CA LEU A 21 7.56 -3.82 24.49
C LEU A 21 6.04 -3.67 24.46
N SER A 22 5.32 -4.35 25.36
CA SER A 22 3.87 -4.23 25.51
C SER A 22 3.46 -2.81 25.89
N ASP A 23 4.11 -2.22 26.90
CA ASP A 23 3.83 -0.85 27.35
C ASP A 23 4.08 0.17 26.23
N MET A 24 5.17 0.00 25.47
CA MET A 24 5.47 0.86 24.32
C MET A 24 4.45 0.68 23.18
N ALA A 25 3.97 -0.55 22.96
CA ALA A 25 2.94 -0.84 21.97
C ALA A 25 1.62 -0.18 22.39
N GLN A 26 1.21 -0.31 23.66
CA GLN A 26 0.00 0.31 24.20
C GLN A 26 0.03 1.84 24.06
N ARG A 27 1.09 2.51 24.55
CA ARG A 27 1.25 3.96 24.37
C ARG A 27 1.31 4.37 22.89
N GLY A 28 1.79 3.48 22.03
CA GLY A 28 1.77 3.66 20.58
C GLY A 28 0.35 3.64 20.01
N GLN A 29 -0.54 2.78 20.52
CA GLN A 29 -1.93 2.74 20.11
C GLN A 29 -2.74 3.91 20.66
N GLU A 30 -2.56 4.26 21.93
CA GLU A 30 -3.21 5.42 22.57
C GLU A 30 -2.92 6.70 21.76
N ARG A 31 -1.64 6.97 21.47
CA ARG A 31 -1.26 8.13 20.63
C ARG A 31 -1.89 8.10 19.23
N ARG A 32 -2.05 6.92 18.62
CA ARG A 32 -2.69 6.80 17.29
C ARG A 32 -4.20 6.99 17.36
N ALA A 33 -4.83 6.61 18.46
CA ALA A 33 -6.26 6.78 18.67
C ALA A 33 -6.63 8.27 18.88
N GLU A 34 -5.70 9.03 19.45
CA GLU A 34 -5.84 10.47 19.69
C GLU A 34 -5.41 11.35 18.49
N GLU A 35 -4.89 10.75 17.40
CA GLU A 35 -4.50 11.52 16.22
C GLU A 35 -5.69 12.18 15.53
N THR A 36 -5.55 13.47 15.24
CA THR A 36 -6.43 14.15 14.28
C THR A 36 -6.23 13.59 12.87
N GLU A 37 -7.20 13.80 11.99
CA GLU A 37 -7.10 13.35 10.59
C GLU A 37 -5.89 13.96 9.87
N GLU A 38 -5.58 15.23 10.12
CA GLU A 38 -4.40 15.90 9.54
C GLU A 38 -3.09 15.28 10.03
N GLN A 39 -2.96 15.04 11.34
CA GLN A 39 -1.78 14.37 11.90
C GLN A 39 -1.62 12.95 11.36
N ARG A 40 -2.72 12.20 11.25
CA ARG A 40 -2.73 10.85 10.67
C ARG A 40 -2.29 10.88 9.21
N ASN A 41 -2.84 11.78 8.41
CA ASN A 41 -2.50 11.92 6.99
C ASN A 41 -1.03 12.32 6.80
N SER A 42 -0.53 13.27 7.59
CA SER A 42 0.88 13.66 7.60
C SER A 42 1.80 12.48 7.96
N ARG A 43 1.48 11.73 9.02
CA ARG A 43 2.22 10.53 9.42
C ARG A 43 2.21 9.46 8.33
N LEU A 44 1.06 9.19 7.71
CA LEU A 44 0.93 8.24 6.61
C LEU A 44 1.75 8.67 5.39
N ALA A 45 1.75 9.96 5.05
CA ALA A 45 2.53 10.51 3.96
C ALA A 45 4.04 10.31 4.17
N VAL A 46 4.55 10.62 5.38
CA VAL A 46 5.97 10.41 5.72
C VAL A 46 6.33 8.92 5.64
N MET A 47 5.48 8.03 6.13
CA MET A 47 5.71 6.58 6.03
C MET A 47 5.70 6.09 4.58
N ALA A 48 4.79 6.59 3.75
CA ALA A 48 4.72 6.27 2.33
C ALA A 48 5.99 6.72 1.60
N GLN A 49 6.45 7.96 1.82
CA GLN A 49 7.70 8.49 1.26
C GLN A 49 8.90 7.64 1.66
N ARG A 50 9.04 7.32 2.95
CA ARG A 50 10.12 6.43 3.44
C ARG A 50 10.02 5.02 2.84
N GLY A 51 8.82 4.53 2.57
CA GLY A 51 8.59 3.27 1.88
C GLY A 51 9.06 3.32 0.43
N GLN A 52 8.72 4.39 -0.31
CA GLN A 52 9.16 4.58 -1.69
C GLN A 52 10.68 4.70 -1.78
N ARG A 53 11.31 5.49 -0.90
CA ARG A 53 12.76 5.62 -0.84
C ARG A 53 13.44 4.25 -0.63
N ARG A 54 12.95 3.46 0.33
CA ARG A 54 13.47 2.10 0.56
C ARG A 54 13.35 1.20 -0.66
N ARG A 55 12.22 1.27 -1.40
CA ARG A 55 12.05 0.49 -2.65
C ARG A 55 12.96 0.96 -3.78
N ALA A 56 13.25 2.26 -3.86
CA ALA A 56 14.16 2.80 -4.85
C ALA A 56 15.62 2.39 -4.59
N GLU A 57 15.96 2.13 -3.33
CA GLU A 57 17.28 1.67 -2.88
C GLU A 57 17.42 0.12 -2.87
N GLU A 58 16.38 -0.64 -3.26
CA GLU A 58 16.43 -2.12 -3.31
C GLU A 58 17.39 -2.62 -4.39
N THR A 59 18.18 -3.64 -4.06
CA THR A 59 18.86 -4.45 -5.09
C THR A 59 17.85 -5.34 -5.80
N GLU A 60 18.21 -5.84 -6.99
CA GLU A 60 17.34 -6.74 -7.75
C GLU A 60 17.02 -8.03 -6.98
N GLU A 61 17.98 -8.57 -6.22
CA GLU A 61 17.75 -9.72 -5.33
C GLU A 61 16.76 -9.42 -4.21
N GLN A 62 16.91 -8.26 -3.54
CA GLN A 62 15.99 -7.82 -2.49
C GLN A 62 14.57 -7.61 -3.04
N ARG A 63 14.46 -6.99 -4.22
CA ARG A 63 13.20 -6.79 -4.93
C ARG A 63 12.54 -8.13 -5.26
N ASN A 64 13.29 -9.08 -5.82
CA ASN A 64 12.76 -10.39 -6.19
C ASN A 64 12.34 -11.21 -4.96
N SER A 65 13.12 -11.18 -3.89
CA SER A 65 12.74 -11.79 -2.61
C SER A 65 11.44 -11.18 -2.05
N ARG A 66 11.33 -9.84 -2.04
CA ARG A 66 10.10 -9.15 -1.61
C ARG A 66 8.89 -9.54 -2.46
N LEU A 67 9.04 -9.58 -3.78
CA LEU A 67 7.95 -9.96 -4.69
C LEU A 67 7.54 -11.42 -4.51
N ALA A 68 8.50 -12.32 -4.30
CA ALA A 68 8.22 -13.72 -3.99
C ALA A 68 7.39 -13.87 -2.70
N ILE A 69 7.78 -13.19 -1.62
CA ILE A 69 7.04 -13.19 -0.35
C ILE A 69 5.64 -12.60 -0.53
N MET A 70 5.49 -11.50 -1.28
CA MET A 70 4.18 -10.89 -1.57
C MET A 70 3.28 -11.82 -2.39
N SER A 71 3.85 -12.52 -3.36
CA SER A 71 3.12 -13.50 -4.19
C SER A 71 2.64 -14.67 -3.33
N GLN A 72 3.53 -15.25 -2.53
CA GLN A 72 3.21 -16.37 -1.62
C GLN A 72 2.09 -16.00 -0.65
N ARG A 73 2.23 -14.89 0.09
CA ARG A 73 1.16 -14.40 0.99
C ARG A 73 -0.14 -14.07 0.26
N GLY A 74 -0.03 -13.69 -1.02
CA GLY A 74 -1.19 -13.51 -1.88
C GLY A 74 -1.90 -14.82 -2.20
N GLN A 75 -1.17 -15.92 -2.39
CA GLN A 75 -1.74 -17.24 -2.60
C GLN A 75 -2.33 -17.81 -1.31
N GLU A 76 -1.62 -17.71 -0.18
CA GLU A 76 -2.10 -18.16 1.14
C GLU A 76 -3.45 -17.51 1.47
N ARG A 77 -3.55 -16.18 1.37
CA ARG A 77 -4.82 -15.46 1.61
C ARG A 77 -5.95 -15.86 0.65
N ARG A 78 -5.64 -16.31 -0.57
CA ARG A 78 -6.67 -16.79 -1.51
C ARG A 78 -7.09 -18.22 -1.21
N ALA A 79 -6.18 -19.04 -0.71
CA ALA A 79 -6.46 -20.41 -0.30
C ALA A 79 -7.28 -20.46 1.00
N GLU A 80 -7.01 -19.55 1.93
CA GLU A 80 -7.74 -19.43 3.21
C GLU A 80 -9.06 -18.65 3.10
N GLY A 81 -9.32 -17.98 1.97
CA GLY A 81 -10.48 -17.11 1.79
C GLY A 81 -11.79 -17.88 1.59
N THR A 82 -12.91 -17.28 2.02
CA THR A 82 -14.25 -17.89 1.82
C THR A 82 -14.76 -17.73 0.38
N ASP A 83 -15.79 -18.49 0.01
CA ASP A 83 -16.43 -18.36 -1.31
C ASP A 83 -17.04 -16.97 -1.53
N GLU A 84 -17.61 -16.34 -0.51
CA GLU A 84 -18.12 -14.96 -0.60
C GLU A 84 -16.98 -13.96 -0.86
N GLN A 85 -15.85 -14.11 -0.17
CA GLN A 85 -14.67 -13.28 -0.39
C GLN A 85 -14.11 -13.49 -1.81
N ARG A 86 -14.08 -14.74 -2.28
CA ARG A 86 -13.68 -15.08 -3.65
C ARG A 86 -14.62 -14.44 -4.68
N ASN A 87 -15.93 -14.57 -4.50
CA ASN A 87 -16.93 -14.01 -5.40
C ASN A 87 -16.90 -12.48 -5.42
N SER A 88 -16.75 -11.84 -4.25
CA SER A 88 -16.61 -10.38 -4.15
C SER A 88 -15.38 -9.88 -4.90
N ARG A 89 -14.24 -10.57 -4.73
CA ARG A 89 -13.01 -10.27 -5.45
C ARG A 89 -13.15 -10.43 -6.97
N LEU A 90 -13.79 -11.51 -7.43
CA LEU A 90 -14.01 -11.75 -8.87
C LEU A 90 -14.96 -10.70 -9.47
N SER A 91 -16.03 -10.34 -8.76
CA SER A 91 -16.95 -9.28 -9.17
C SER A 91 -16.26 -7.93 -9.31
N ALA A 92 -15.42 -7.55 -8.34
CA ALA A 92 -14.62 -6.32 -8.40
C ALA A 92 -13.64 -6.33 -9.59
N MET A 93 -12.98 -7.45 -9.87
CA MET A 93 -12.12 -7.59 -11.06
C MET A 93 -12.89 -7.41 -12.36
N LEU A 94 -14.08 -8.01 -12.46
CA LEU A 94 -14.94 -7.86 -13.64
C LEU A 94 -15.46 -6.43 -13.83
N GLN A 95 -15.77 -5.73 -12.74
CA GLN A 95 -16.15 -4.32 -12.79
C GLN A 95 -14.98 -3.45 -13.28
N HIS A 96 -13.80 -3.60 -12.67
CA HIS A 96 -12.60 -2.87 -13.08
C HIS A 96 -12.22 -3.14 -14.55
N ALA A 97 -12.35 -4.38 -15.02
CA ALA A 97 -12.12 -4.72 -16.42
C ALA A 97 -13.15 -4.08 -17.37
N ARG A 98 -14.41 -3.97 -16.94
CA ARG A 98 -15.48 -3.31 -17.71
C ARG A 98 -15.24 -1.80 -17.78
N GLU A 99 -14.94 -1.16 -16.65
CA GLU A 99 -14.60 0.26 -16.58
C GLU A 99 -13.39 0.59 -17.46
N GLY A 100 -12.33 -0.23 -17.41
CA GLY A 100 -11.17 -0.07 -18.27
C GLY A 100 -11.52 -0.12 -19.77
N ARG A 101 -12.40 -1.04 -20.17
CA ARG A 101 -12.88 -1.11 -21.57
C ARG A 101 -13.68 0.13 -21.97
N LEU A 102 -14.56 0.62 -21.08
CA LEU A 102 -15.35 1.83 -21.35
C LEU A 102 -14.44 3.05 -21.51
N ASN A 103 -13.48 3.25 -20.61
CA ASN A 103 -12.53 4.36 -20.69
C ASN A 103 -11.73 4.36 -22.00
N ILE A 104 -11.36 3.19 -22.52
CA ILE A 104 -10.67 3.05 -23.82
C ILE A 104 -11.59 3.50 -24.96
N ILE A 105 -12.85 3.03 -24.97
CA ILE A 105 -13.83 3.37 -26.00
C ILE A 105 -14.16 4.86 -25.96
N GLU A 106 -14.36 5.43 -24.78
CA GLU A 106 -14.61 6.87 -24.61
C GLU A 106 -13.43 7.71 -25.11
N GLY A 107 -12.20 7.32 -24.78
CA GLY A 107 -11.00 7.96 -25.29
C GLY A 107 -10.89 7.90 -26.82
N GLN A 108 -11.21 6.75 -27.42
CA GLN A 108 -11.23 6.58 -28.87
C GLN A 108 -12.28 7.47 -29.54
N ASN A 109 -13.50 7.50 -29.00
CA ASN A 109 -14.58 8.35 -29.51
C ASN A 109 -14.22 9.83 -29.41
N HIS A 110 -13.62 10.26 -28.31
CA HIS A 110 -13.20 11.65 -28.13
C HIS A 110 -12.17 12.07 -29.18
N HIS A 111 -11.17 11.23 -29.44
CA HIS A 111 -10.15 11.50 -30.45
C HIS A 111 -10.73 11.57 -31.88
N GLN A 112 -11.67 10.68 -32.22
CA GLN A 112 -12.34 10.68 -33.53
C GLN A 112 -13.15 11.96 -33.76
N ILE A 113 -13.90 12.40 -32.75
CA ILE A 113 -14.67 13.64 -32.81
C ILE A 113 -13.73 14.85 -32.98
N GLN A 114 -12.65 14.94 -32.20
CA GLN A 114 -11.66 16.01 -32.35
C GLN A 114 -11.07 16.04 -33.77
N THR A 115 -10.69 14.88 -34.30
CA THR A 115 -10.11 14.74 -35.65
C THR A 115 -11.10 15.21 -36.72
N PHE A 116 -12.38 14.86 -36.58
CA PHE A 116 -13.44 15.31 -37.49
C PHE A 116 -13.58 16.83 -37.52
N TYR A 117 -13.65 17.48 -36.35
CA TYR A 117 -13.78 18.94 -36.29
C TYR A 117 -12.50 19.67 -36.74
N ALA A 118 -11.31 19.15 -36.42
CA ALA A 118 -10.04 19.71 -36.89
C ALA A 118 -9.88 19.61 -38.42
N ALA A 119 -10.26 18.48 -39.03
CA ALA A 119 -10.25 18.34 -40.49
C ALA A 119 -11.23 19.32 -41.16
N ARG A 120 -12.39 19.57 -40.54
CA ARG A 120 -13.40 20.51 -41.04
C ARG A 120 -12.95 21.97 -41.01
N THR A 121 -12.12 22.37 -40.05
CA THR A 121 -11.60 23.75 -39.98
C THR A 121 -10.51 24.04 -41.02
N VAL A 122 -9.83 23.02 -41.55
CA VAL A 122 -8.76 23.17 -42.56
C VAL A 122 -9.31 23.19 -43.99
N LEU A 123 -10.53 22.68 -44.21
CA LEU A 123 -11.20 22.62 -45.51
C LEU A 123 -12.12 23.83 -45.81
N ASN A 124 -12.12 24.86 -44.95
CA ASN A 124 -12.76 26.16 -45.19
C ASN A 124 -11.69 27.24 -45.31
#